data_AF-A0A0T5Z5U7-F1
#
_entry.id   AF-A0A0T5Z5U7-F1
#
_cell.length_a   1.000
_cell.length_b   1.000
_cell.length_c   1.000
_cell.angle_alpha   90.00
_cell.angle_beta   90.00
_cell.angle_gamma   90.00
#
_symmetry.space_group_name_H-M   'P 1'
#
loop_
_entity.id
_entity.type
_entity.pdbx_description
1 polymer ?
#
loop_
_entity_poly.entity_id
_entity_poly.type
_entity_poly.pdbx_seq_one_letter_code
_entity_poly.pdbx_strand_id
1 'polypeptide(L)'
;MEPQAMMSHGTFFSAAEAMAKRLEHLMEAFPKLVNNQVEEAVNNWRRQTVALSLSPPGSAGNIDVGGEKGAVSPSETIPDQIASEAIELIASYSIEDVMDILTEDFGITLDYAQLIDLIGIERYQHALRGEAIELQQNKVSLLQTSELWNSMGRPALGDALWGPKKVSILLERQESF
;
A
#
# COMPACT_ATOMS: atom_id res chain seq x y z
N MET A 1 -1.78 18.63 36.59
CA MET A 1 -2.67 17.72 35.84
C MET A 1 -2.94 18.38 34.51
N GLU A 2 -2.14 18.05 33.50
CA GLU A 2 -2.33 18.48 32.13
C GLU A 2 -3.12 17.42 31.37
N PRO A 3 -4.10 17.78 30.53
CA PRO A 3 -4.61 16.92 29.49
C PRO A 3 -3.99 17.30 28.13
N GLN A 4 -3.02 16.51 27.66
CA GLN A 4 -2.69 16.39 26.24
C GLN A 4 -3.55 15.29 25.62
N ALA A 5 -4.25 15.60 24.53
CA ALA A 5 -4.56 14.73 23.38
C ALA A 5 -5.83 15.23 22.66
N MET A 6 -5.69 16.29 21.84
CA MET A 6 -6.70 16.67 20.84
C MET A 6 -6.01 17.38 19.66
N MET A 7 -5.09 16.70 18.96
CA MET A 7 -4.55 17.17 17.66
C MET A 7 -4.16 15.98 16.79
N SER A 8 -5.08 15.39 16.01
CA SER A 8 -4.69 14.40 14.99
C SER A 8 -5.58 14.29 13.74
N HIS A 9 -6.73 14.97 13.65
CA HIS A 9 -7.55 14.92 12.41
C HIS A 9 -7.30 16.11 11.45
N GLY A 10 -6.88 17.27 11.94
CA GLY A 10 -6.68 18.46 11.09
C GLY A 10 -5.40 18.44 10.25
N THR A 11 -4.34 17.82 10.76
CA THR A 11 -3.02 17.78 10.11
C THR A 11 -3.02 16.88 8.88
N PHE A 12 -3.72 15.76 8.94
CA PHE A 12 -3.85 14.82 7.83
C PHE A 12 -4.66 15.43 6.67
N PHE A 13 -5.78 16.08 6.98
CA PHE A 13 -6.59 16.76 5.96
C PHE A 13 -5.83 17.90 5.27
N SER A 14 -5.04 18.66 6.04
CA SER A 14 -4.20 19.74 5.52
C SER A 14 -3.04 19.20 4.66
N ALA A 15 -2.43 18.08 5.04
CA ALA A 15 -1.39 17.43 4.25
C ALA A 15 -1.93 16.85 2.93
N ALA A 16 -3.10 16.23 2.96
CA ALA A 16 -3.77 15.71 1.78
C ALA A 16 -4.22 16.83 0.82
N GLU A 17 -4.72 17.96 1.35
CA GLU A 17 -5.05 19.14 0.54
C GLU A 17 -3.80 19.78 -0.09
N ALA A 18 -2.69 19.84 0.64
CA ALA A 18 -1.42 20.34 0.12
C ALA A 18 -0.85 19.45 -1.00
N MET A 19 -0.99 18.13 -0.87
CA MET A 19 -0.59 17.18 -1.92
C MET A 19 -1.50 17.29 -3.15
N ALA A 20 -2.81 17.44 -2.97
CA ALA A 20 -3.75 17.64 -4.07
C ALA A 20 -3.43 18.91 -4.88
N LYS A 21 -3.17 20.04 -4.22
CA LYS A 21 -2.74 21.30 -4.89
C LYS A 21 -1.42 21.14 -5.62
N ARG A 22 -0.50 20.35 -5.06
CA ARG A 22 0.82 20.10 -5.68
C ARG A 22 0.70 19.21 -6.91
N LEU A 23 -0.21 18.23 -6.90
CA LEU A 23 -0.52 17.42 -8.08
C LEU A 23 -1.20 18.25 -9.17
N GLU A 24 -2.13 19.14 -8.81
CA GLU A 24 -2.79 20.05 -9.76
C GLU A 24 -1.78 20.98 -10.46
N HIS A 25 -0.84 21.54 -9.70
CA HIS A 25 0.24 22.37 -10.25
C HIS A 25 1.18 21.57 -11.19
N LEU A 26 1.41 20.29 -10.89
CA LEU A 26 2.20 19.40 -11.75
C LEU A 26 1.44 18.99 -13.02
N MET A 27 0.11 18.83 -12.94
CA MET A 27 -0.75 18.56 -14.10
C MET A 27 -0.81 19.74 -15.06
N GLU A 28 -0.83 20.99 -14.55
CA GLU A 28 -0.72 22.19 -15.39
C GLU A 28 0.67 22.36 -16.01
N ALA A 29 1.73 22.09 -15.23
CA ALA A 29 3.11 22.31 -15.69
C ALA A 29 3.60 21.24 -16.70
N PHE A 30 3.10 20.01 -16.61
CA PHE A 30 3.54 18.89 -17.44
C PHE A 30 2.37 18.09 -18.03
N PRO A 31 1.63 18.66 -19.01
CA PRO A 31 0.42 18.04 -19.58
C PRO A 31 0.69 16.73 -20.35
N LYS A 32 1.96 16.39 -20.62
CA LYS A 32 2.37 15.13 -21.27
C LYS A 32 2.77 14.03 -20.28
N LEU A 33 2.80 14.32 -18.97
CA LEU A 33 3.15 13.38 -17.90
C LEU A 33 1.93 12.86 -17.12
N VAL A 34 0.75 13.42 -17.40
CA VAL A 34 -0.50 13.03 -16.76
C VAL A 34 -0.98 11.73 -17.40
N ASN A 35 -0.71 10.61 -16.73
CA ASN A 35 -1.30 9.33 -17.08
C ASN A 35 -2.75 9.29 -16.57
N ASN A 36 -3.65 8.59 -17.26
CA ASN A 36 -5.09 8.51 -16.93
C ASN A 36 -5.36 8.15 -15.46
N GLN A 37 -4.45 7.39 -14.84
CA GLN A 37 -4.51 7.01 -13.43
C GLN A 37 -4.33 8.19 -12.45
N VAL A 38 -3.51 9.19 -12.79
CA VAL A 38 -3.32 10.40 -11.96
C VAL A 38 -4.57 11.27 -12.03
N GLU A 39 -5.16 11.39 -13.22
CA GLU A 39 -6.41 12.12 -13.44
C GLU A 39 -7.58 11.41 -12.72
N GLU A 40 -7.63 10.08 -12.75
CA GLU A 40 -8.63 9.29 -12.05
C GLU A 40 -8.49 9.41 -10.52
N ALA A 41 -7.27 9.39 -9.99
CA ALA A 41 -6.99 9.57 -8.56
C ALA A 41 -7.42 10.97 -8.06
N VAL A 42 -7.09 12.04 -8.80
CA VAL A 42 -7.50 13.41 -8.46
C VAL A 42 -9.01 13.58 -8.54
N ASN A 43 -9.66 12.98 -9.55
CA ASN A 43 -11.11 13.03 -9.69
C ASN A 43 -11.84 12.21 -8.62
N ASN A 44 -11.30 11.06 -8.20
CA ASN A 44 -11.86 10.25 -7.13
C ASN A 44 -11.75 10.98 -5.78
N TRP A 45 -10.59 11.57 -5.50
CA TRP A 45 -10.40 12.44 -4.33
C TRP A 45 -11.41 13.58 -4.33
N ARG A 46 -11.59 14.30 -5.45
CA ARG A 46 -12.56 15.40 -5.55
C ARG A 46 -13.99 14.95 -5.22
N ARG A 47 -14.42 13.78 -5.68
CA ARG A 47 -15.75 13.23 -5.39
C ARG A 47 -15.91 12.90 -3.90
N GLN A 48 -14.88 12.32 -3.28
CA GLN A 48 -14.87 12.00 -1.84
C GLN A 48 -14.86 13.28 -0.99
N THR A 49 -14.06 14.28 -1.35
CA THR A 49 -13.98 15.56 -0.63
C THR A 49 -15.29 16.34 -0.75
N VAL A 50 -15.96 16.31 -1.91
CA VAL A 50 -17.29 16.92 -2.08
C VAL A 50 -18.37 16.18 -1.26
N ALA A 51 -18.29 14.84 -1.17
CA ALA A 51 -19.17 14.06 -0.31
C ALA A 51 -18.97 14.35 1.19
N LEU A 52 -17.72 14.59 1.61
CA LEU A 52 -17.36 14.98 2.97
C LEU A 52 -17.73 16.45 3.29
N SER A 53 -17.64 17.37 2.32
CA SER A 53 -17.98 18.79 2.49
C SER A 53 -19.48 19.10 2.43
N LEU A 54 -20.32 18.21 1.89
CA LEU A 54 -21.76 18.44 1.75
C LEU A 54 -22.63 17.74 2.81
N SER A 55 -22.04 17.07 3.79
CA SER A 55 -22.80 16.38 4.84
C SER A 55 -23.11 17.32 6.03
N PRO A 56 -24.38 17.64 6.35
CA PRO A 56 -24.76 18.26 7.61
C PRO A 56 -24.61 17.25 8.76
N PRO A 57 -24.34 17.70 10.00
CA PRO A 57 -24.16 16.79 11.13
C PRO A 57 -25.54 16.27 11.56
N GLY A 58 -25.79 14.99 11.30
CA GLY A 58 -26.93 14.26 11.84
C GLY A 58 -27.93 13.81 10.80
N SER A 59 -27.72 12.62 10.24
CA SER A 59 -28.79 11.66 9.97
C SER A 59 -28.20 10.30 9.69
N ALA A 60 -28.37 9.40 10.67
CA ALA A 60 -28.47 7.99 10.40
C ALA A 60 -29.62 7.77 9.40
N GLY A 61 -29.37 7.05 8.31
CA GLY A 61 -30.41 6.78 7.32
C GLY A 61 -29.92 6.01 6.10
N ASN A 62 -29.92 4.68 6.24
CA ASN A 62 -30.21 3.68 5.21
C ASN A 62 -30.31 4.14 3.74
N ILE A 63 -29.42 3.63 2.90
CA ILE A 63 -29.66 3.52 1.45
C ILE A 63 -29.45 2.06 1.04
N ASP A 64 -30.58 1.37 0.89
CA ASP A 64 -30.74 0.16 0.09
C ASP A 64 -30.95 0.59 -1.37
N VAL A 65 -30.02 0.18 -2.24
CA VAL A 65 -30.26 0.07 -3.69
C VAL A 65 -29.55 -1.19 -4.17
N GLY A 66 -30.33 -2.25 -4.34
CA GLY A 66 -29.92 -3.50 -4.96
C GLY A 66 -29.57 -3.35 -6.45
N GLY A 67 -28.58 -4.13 -6.88
CA GLY A 67 -28.10 -4.21 -8.26
C GLY A 67 -26.88 -5.13 -8.42
N GLU A 68 -27.04 -6.41 -8.04
CA GLU A 68 -26.36 -7.59 -8.59
C GLU A 68 -25.05 -7.45 -9.41
N LYS A 69 -23.89 -7.55 -8.74
CA LYS A 69 -22.86 -8.60 -8.92
C LYS A 69 -21.70 -8.35 -7.98
N GLY A 70 -21.28 -9.39 -7.27
CA GLY A 70 -20.36 -9.37 -6.13
C GLY A 70 -19.13 -8.47 -6.30
N ALA A 71 -19.14 -7.37 -5.55
CA ALA A 71 -17.98 -6.57 -5.22
C ALA A 71 -18.17 -6.20 -3.75
N VAL A 72 -17.51 -6.96 -2.88
CA VAL A 72 -17.41 -6.61 -1.47
C VAL A 72 -16.72 -5.25 -1.36
N SER A 73 -17.35 -4.34 -0.63
CA SER A 73 -16.97 -2.94 -0.50
C SER A 73 -15.54 -2.77 -0.01
N PRO A 74 -14.71 -1.90 -0.63
CA PRO A 74 -13.39 -1.57 -0.13
C PRO A 74 -13.53 -0.48 0.95
N SER A 75 -13.83 -0.90 2.18
CA SER A 75 -13.61 -0.07 3.37
C SER A 75 -13.71 -0.89 4.66
N GLU A 76 -13.11 -2.08 4.70
CA GLU A 76 -12.69 -2.65 5.97
C GLU A 76 -11.38 -1.97 6.35
N THR A 77 -11.47 -0.97 7.23
CA THR A 77 -10.30 -0.43 7.91
C THR A 77 -9.66 -1.59 8.66
N ILE A 78 -8.56 -2.14 8.13
CA ILE A 78 -7.78 -3.17 8.81
C ILE A 78 -7.40 -2.59 10.18
N PRO A 79 -7.79 -3.24 11.29
CA PRO A 79 -7.49 -2.74 12.64
C PRO A 79 -5.99 -2.48 12.83
N ASP A 80 -5.63 -1.38 13.51
CA ASP A 80 -4.24 -1.01 13.79
C ASP A 80 -3.44 -2.15 14.47
N GLN A 81 -4.13 -3.00 15.22
CA GLN A 81 -3.54 -4.18 15.86
C GLN A 81 -3.03 -5.21 14.83
N ILE A 82 -3.77 -5.42 13.73
CA ILE A 82 -3.37 -6.32 12.65
C ILE A 82 -2.22 -5.70 11.86
N ALA A 83 -2.21 -4.38 11.68
CA ALA A 83 -1.07 -3.68 11.08
C ALA A 83 0.20 -3.88 11.91
N SER A 84 0.11 -3.75 13.23
CA SER A 84 1.22 -3.98 14.15
C SER A 84 1.72 -5.42 14.09
N GLU A 85 0.80 -6.39 14.10
CA GLU A 85 1.16 -7.81 14.00
C GLU A 85 1.83 -8.13 12.67
N ALA A 86 1.29 -7.65 11.54
CA ALA A 86 1.89 -7.83 10.22
C ALA A 86 3.32 -7.26 10.14
N ILE A 87 3.58 -6.12 10.79
CA ILE A 87 4.90 -5.50 10.88
C ILE A 87 5.88 -6.35 11.71
N GLU A 88 5.41 -7.02 12.75
CA GLU A 88 6.25 -7.92 13.55
C GLU A 88 6.54 -9.23 12.81
N LEU A 89 5.51 -9.82 12.18
CA LEU A 89 5.63 -11.08 11.45
C LEU A 89 6.59 -10.96 10.25
N ILE A 90 6.52 -9.86 9.49
CA ILE A 90 7.39 -9.65 8.32
C ILE A 90 8.88 -9.50 8.68
N ALA A 91 9.21 -9.32 9.96
CA ALA A 91 10.60 -9.30 10.42
C ALA A 91 11.20 -10.71 10.54
N SER A 92 10.36 -11.75 10.67
CA SER A 92 10.80 -13.12 10.98
C SER A 92 10.34 -14.16 9.97
N TYR A 93 9.32 -13.86 9.16
CA TYR A 93 8.70 -14.79 8.21
C TYR A 93 8.79 -14.27 6.77
N SER A 94 8.63 -15.19 5.81
CA SER A 94 8.50 -14.80 4.40
C SER A 94 7.19 -14.06 4.16
N ILE A 95 7.13 -13.28 3.08
CA ILE A 95 5.94 -12.49 2.73
C ILE A 95 4.71 -13.37 2.59
N GLU A 96 4.90 -14.58 2.04
CA GLU A 96 3.82 -15.52 1.79
C GLU A 96 3.33 -16.15 3.10
N ASP A 97 4.26 -16.53 3.98
CA ASP A 97 3.91 -17.01 5.31
C ASP A 97 3.15 -15.94 6.10
N VAL A 98 3.52 -14.66 5.97
CA VAL A 98 2.80 -13.56 6.64
C VAL A 98 1.38 -13.43 6.11
N MET A 99 1.18 -13.48 4.78
CA MET A 99 -0.18 -13.42 4.20
C MET A 99 -1.03 -14.63 4.60
N ASP A 100 -0.41 -15.81 4.67
CA ASP A 100 -1.07 -17.04 5.10
C ASP A 100 -1.46 -16.96 6.59
N ILE A 101 -0.55 -16.51 7.48
CA ILE A 101 -0.82 -16.29 8.90
C ILE A 101 -1.94 -15.25 9.10
N LEU A 102 -1.91 -14.14 8.36
CA LEU A 102 -2.96 -13.11 8.45
C LEU A 102 -4.32 -13.64 7.99
N THR A 103 -4.32 -14.55 7.00
CA THR A 103 -5.53 -15.21 6.54
C THR A 103 -6.04 -16.24 7.55
N GLU A 104 -5.15 -17.03 8.16
CA GLU A 104 -5.51 -18.10 9.10
C GLU A 104 -5.94 -17.55 10.47
N ASP A 105 -5.15 -16.66 11.05
CA ASP A 105 -5.33 -16.19 12.43
C ASP A 105 -6.37 -15.06 12.53
N PHE A 106 -6.43 -14.20 11.51
CA PHE A 106 -7.29 -13.01 11.51
C PHE A 106 -8.43 -13.08 10.49
N GLY A 107 -8.44 -14.08 9.60
CA GLY A 107 -9.48 -14.24 8.58
C GLY A 107 -9.38 -13.22 7.45
N ILE A 108 -8.24 -12.55 7.29
CA ILE A 108 -8.05 -11.45 6.34
C ILE A 108 -7.20 -11.92 5.18
N THR A 109 -7.79 -11.98 3.99
CA THR A 109 -7.04 -12.21 2.75
C THR A 109 -6.54 -10.89 2.20
N LEU A 110 -5.22 -10.74 2.14
CA LEU A 110 -4.55 -9.57 1.58
C LEU A 110 -3.90 -9.93 0.24
N ASP A 111 -3.99 -9.03 -0.73
CA ASP A 111 -3.07 -9.01 -1.85
C ASP A 111 -1.75 -8.30 -1.50
N TYR A 112 -0.74 -8.41 -2.36
CA TYR A 112 0.56 -7.78 -2.13
C TYR A 112 0.47 -6.25 -1.99
N ALA A 113 -0.43 -5.58 -2.72
CA ALA A 113 -0.57 -4.13 -2.64
C ALA A 113 -1.14 -3.73 -1.28
N GLN A 114 -2.16 -4.44 -0.82
CA GLN A 114 -2.76 -4.25 0.51
C GLN A 114 -1.77 -4.54 1.63
N LEU A 115 -0.95 -5.59 1.50
CA LEU A 115 0.11 -5.86 2.46
C LEU A 115 1.15 -4.74 2.48
N ILE A 116 1.59 -4.26 1.31
CA ILE A 116 2.55 -3.14 1.19
C ILE A 116 1.98 -1.86 1.80
N ASP A 117 0.70 -1.57 1.59
CA ASP A 117 0.03 -0.43 2.21
C ASP A 117 -0.03 -0.56 3.74
N LEU A 118 -0.14 -1.79 4.25
CA LEU A 118 -0.20 -2.09 5.68
C LEU A 118 1.17 -1.95 6.37
N ILE A 119 2.22 -2.57 5.80
CA ILE A 119 3.56 -2.64 6.45
C ILE A 119 4.52 -1.55 5.96
N GLY A 120 4.21 -0.93 4.82
CA GLY A 120 5.07 0.03 4.14
C GLY A 120 6.09 -0.63 3.19
N ILE A 121 6.39 0.08 2.10
CA ILE A 121 7.27 -0.38 1.02
C ILE A 121 8.69 -0.73 1.48
N GLU A 122 9.21 -0.05 2.49
CA GLU A 122 10.57 -0.28 3.01
C GLU A 122 10.68 -1.65 3.72
N ARG A 123 9.63 -2.06 4.46
CA ARG A 123 9.61 -3.37 5.13
C ARG A 123 9.44 -4.51 4.14
N TYR A 124 8.57 -4.32 3.15
CA TYR A 124 8.43 -5.25 2.03
C TYR A 124 9.77 -5.46 1.30
N GLN A 125 10.48 -4.37 0.99
CA GLN A 125 11.80 -4.45 0.38
C GLN A 125 12.83 -5.16 1.25
N HIS A 126 12.81 -4.90 2.55
CA HIS A 126 13.70 -5.56 3.49
C HIS A 126 13.46 -7.07 3.53
N ALA A 127 12.19 -7.50 3.57
CA ALA A 127 11.83 -8.91 3.53
C ALA A 127 12.27 -9.59 2.23
N LEU A 128 11.99 -8.97 1.07
CA LEU A 128 12.46 -9.46 -0.23
C LEU A 128 13.98 -9.55 -0.32
N ARG A 129 14.69 -8.62 0.31
CA ARG A 129 16.15 -8.65 0.36
C ARG A 129 16.64 -9.85 1.16
N GLY A 130 16.06 -10.10 2.35
CA GLY A 130 16.38 -11.27 3.16
C GLY A 130 16.23 -12.56 2.35
N GLU A 131 15.09 -12.71 1.69
CA GLU A 131 14.82 -13.86 0.83
C GLU A 131 15.80 -13.94 -0.36
N ALA A 132 16.12 -12.83 -1.01
CA ALA A 132 17.09 -12.82 -2.11
C ALA A 132 18.51 -13.23 -1.65
N ILE A 133 18.91 -12.86 -0.43
CA ILE A 133 20.18 -13.30 0.16
C ILE A 133 20.16 -14.81 0.39
N GLU A 134 19.07 -15.35 0.96
CA GLU A 134 18.92 -16.79 1.18
C GLU A 134 18.93 -17.58 -0.14
N LEU A 135 18.21 -17.09 -1.16
CA LEU A 135 18.21 -17.69 -2.49
C LEU A 135 19.61 -17.67 -3.12
N GLN A 136 20.35 -16.58 -2.96
CA GLN A 136 21.73 -16.47 -3.45
C GLN A 136 22.67 -17.45 -2.73
N GLN A 137 22.52 -17.64 -1.42
CA GLN A 137 23.26 -18.65 -0.65
C GLN A 137 22.97 -20.06 -1.16
N ASN A 138 21.71 -20.32 -1.56
CA ASN A 138 21.25 -21.56 -2.18
C ASN A 138 21.58 -21.68 -3.69
N LYS A 139 22.47 -20.83 -4.22
CA LYS A 139 22.93 -20.82 -5.62
C LYS A 139 21.83 -20.55 -6.65
N VAL A 140 20.71 -19.96 -6.25
CA VAL A 140 19.70 -19.43 -7.17
C VAL A 140 20.25 -18.13 -7.77
N SER A 141 20.26 -18.05 -9.11
CA SER A 141 20.75 -16.85 -9.80
C SER A 141 19.75 -15.69 -9.70
N LEU A 142 20.23 -14.45 -9.85
CA LEU A 142 19.38 -13.26 -9.83
C LEU A 142 18.27 -13.29 -10.90
N LEU A 143 18.55 -13.92 -12.04
CA LEU A 143 17.56 -14.13 -13.09
C LEU A 143 16.45 -15.07 -12.59
N GLN A 144 16.82 -16.22 -12.05
CA GLN A 144 15.87 -17.20 -11.50
C GLN A 144 15.06 -16.60 -10.35
N THR A 145 15.66 -15.81 -9.46
CA THR A 145 14.94 -15.08 -8.41
C THR A 145 13.92 -14.11 -9.02
N SER A 146 14.30 -13.35 -10.05
CA SER A 146 13.36 -12.44 -10.70
C SER A 146 12.20 -13.15 -11.40
N GLU A 147 12.48 -14.28 -12.06
CA GLU A 147 11.45 -15.12 -12.69
C GLU A 147 10.51 -15.73 -11.66
N LEU A 148 11.05 -16.21 -10.53
CA LEU A 148 10.29 -16.75 -9.40
C LEU A 148 9.31 -15.69 -8.86
N TRP A 149 9.81 -14.51 -8.52
CA TRP A 149 8.97 -13.44 -7.98
C TRP A 149 7.91 -12.96 -8.96
N ASN A 150 8.25 -12.85 -10.25
CA ASN A 150 7.26 -12.53 -11.29
C ASN A 150 6.19 -13.62 -11.41
N SER A 151 6.56 -14.91 -11.30
CA SER A 151 5.61 -16.01 -11.36
C SER A 151 4.63 -16.03 -10.18
N MET A 152 5.07 -15.51 -9.03
CA MET A 152 4.25 -15.32 -7.82
C MET A 152 3.41 -14.05 -7.88
N GLY A 153 3.55 -13.22 -8.91
CA GLY A 153 2.84 -11.95 -9.03
C GLY A 153 3.36 -10.86 -8.09
N ARG A 154 4.57 -11.01 -7.53
CA ARG A 154 5.14 -10.06 -6.58
C ARG A 154 5.42 -8.72 -7.27
N PRO A 155 4.89 -7.60 -6.75
CA PRO A 155 5.13 -6.29 -7.33
C PRO A 155 6.61 -5.92 -7.17
N ALA A 156 7.22 -5.39 -8.23
CA ALA A 156 8.57 -4.86 -8.14
C ALA A 156 8.58 -3.40 -7.72
N LEU A 157 9.78 -2.86 -7.55
CA LEU A 157 9.96 -1.43 -7.33
C LEU A 157 9.53 -0.66 -8.58
N GLY A 158 8.46 0.11 -8.44
CA GLY A 158 7.76 0.83 -9.52
C GLY A 158 6.90 -0.07 -10.41
N ASP A 159 6.36 0.50 -11.49
CA ASP A 159 5.37 -0.16 -12.37
C ASP A 159 5.93 -1.21 -13.34
N ALA A 160 7.03 -1.89 -13.01
CA ALA A 160 7.68 -2.83 -13.92
C ALA A 160 8.05 -4.14 -13.22
N LEU A 161 8.02 -5.25 -13.96
CA LEU A 161 8.40 -6.58 -13.50
C LEU A 161 9.81 -6.64 -12.88
N TRP A 162 10.04 -7.67 -12.06
CA TRP A 162 11.37 -7.98 -11.55
C TRP A 162 12.29 -8.38 -12.70
N GLY A 163 13.52 -7.89 -12.64
CA GLY A 163 14.61 -8.32 -13.51
C GLY A 163 15.90 -8.44 -12.71
N PRO A 164 16.92 -9.14 -13.23
CA PRO A 164 18.14 -9.43 -12.48
C PRO A 164 18.85 -8.16 -11.99
N LYS A 165 18.77 -7.06 -12.76
CA LYS A 165 19.31 -5.76 -12.35
C LYS A 165 18.57 -5.16 -11.14
N LYS A 166 17.23 -5.28 -11.09
CA LYS A 166 16.44 -4.79 -9.94
C LYS A 166 16.72 -5.61 -8.68
N VAL A 167 16.84 -6.93 -8.82
CA VAL A 167 17.23 -7.81 -7.71
C VAL A 167 18.64 -7.46 -7.22
N SER A 168 19.58 -7.18 -8.14
CA SER A 168 20.93 -6.70 -7.77
C SER A 168 20.87 -5.38 -7.00
N ILE A 169 20.11 -4.39 -7.48
CA ILE A 169 19.95 -3.09 -6.80
C ILE A 169 19.35 -3.27 -5.40
N LEU A 170 18.37 -4.15 -5.24
CA LEU A 170 17.77 -4.48 -3.94
C LEU A 170 18.83 -5.04 -2.97
N LEU A 171 19.72 -5.90 -3.45
CA LEU A 171 20.82 -6.48 -2.66
C LEU A 171 21.92 -5.46 -2.33
N GLU A 172 22.21 -4.53 -3.25
CA GLU A 172 23.24 -3.49 -3.12
C GLU A 172 22.84 -2.32 -2.22
N ARG A 173 21.54 -2.12 -1.97
CA ARG A 173 21.00 -1.03 -1.15
C ARG A 173 21.43 -1.20 0.32
N GLN A 174 22.67 -0.86 0.65
CA GLN A 174 23.16 -0.83 2.03
C GLN A 174 22.62 0.38 2.79
N GLU A 175 22.42 0.14 4.08
CA GLU A 175 21.95 1.01 5.14
C GLU A 175 22.36 2.48 4.97
N SER A 176 21.37 3.37 4.91
CA SER A 176 21.51 4.71 5.45
C SER A 176 20.42 4.84 6.50
N PHE A 177 20.77 4.41 7.71
CA PHE A 177 20.06 4.79 8.94
C PHE A 177 20.30 6.28 9.22
#